data_AF-A0A0K9PWR2-F1
#
_entry.id   AF-A0A0K9PWR2-F1
#
_cell.length_a   1.000
_cell.length_b   1.000
_cell.length_c   1.000
_cell.angle_alpha   90.00
_cell.angle_beta   90.00
_cell.angle_gamma   90.00
#
_symmetry.space_group_name_H-M   'P 1'
#
loop_
_entity.id
_entity.type
_entity.pdbx_description
1 polymer ?
#
loop_
_entity_poly.entity_id
_entity_poly.type
_entity_poly.pdbx_seq_one_letter_code
_entity_poly.pdbx_strand_id
1 'polypeptide(L)' 'MKRALNDTIITGVPTTIDYHKLILEIEDFKTGNVDTAFIQKHEEELSEPQDMVVSTPVTELVAT' A
#
# COMPACT_ATOMS: atom_id res chain seq x y z
N MET A 1 -11.97 -4.10 7.47
CA MET A 1 -10.67 -3.41 7.31
C MET A 1 -10.78 -2.16 6.45
N LYS A 2 -11.53 -2.17 5.34
CA LYS A 2 -11.75 -1.03 4.43
C LYS A 2 -12.02 0.32 5.12
N ARG A 3 -12.99 0.37 6.06
CA ARG A 3 -13.29 1.59 6.83
C ARG A 3 -12.07 2.13 7.59
N ALA A 4 -11.35 1.27 8.29
CA ALA A 4 -10.19 1.67 9.07
C ALA A 4 -9.07 2.26 8.19
N LEU A 5 -8.84 1.70 7.01
CA LEU A 5 -7.87 2.24 6.05
C LEU A 5 -8.33 3.57 5.42
N ASN A 6 -9.64 3.79 5.27
CA ASN A 6 -10.18 5.06 4.78
C ASN A 6 -10.14 6.17 5.85
N ASP A 7 -10.38 5.81 7.10
CA ASP A 7 -10.38 6.76 8.23
C ASP A 7 -8.95 7.08 8.71
N THR A 8 -7.95 6.30 8.29
CA THR A 8 -6.54 6.52 8.63
C THR A 8 -5.94 7.59 7.71
N ILE A 9 -5.61 8.73 8.29
CA ILE A 9 -4.99 9.86 7.59
C ILE A 9 -3.56 10.01 8.10
N ILE A 10 -2.59 9.76 7.22
CA ILE A 10 -1.16 9.96 7.47
C ILE A 10 -0.64 10.96 6.43
N THR A 11 0.00 12.02 6.90
CA THR A 11 0.52 13.09 6.04
C THR A 11 2.04 13.23 6.21
N GLY A 12 2.74 13.64 5.15
CA GLY A 12 4.18 13.94 5.19
C GLY A 12 5.09 12.73 5.02
N VAL A 13 4.55 11.53 4.90
CA VAL A 13 5.29 10.29 4.64
C VAL A 13 4.50 9.42 3.68
N PRO A 14 5.11 8.85 2.62
CA PRO A 14 4.43 7.89 1.76
C PRO A 14 4.03 6.64 2.56
N THR A 15 2.86 6.09 2.27
CA THR A 15 2.33 4.90 2.95
C THR A 15 1.83 3.88 1.94
N THR A 16 1.70 2.63 2.37
CA THR A 16 1.14 1.55 1.56
C THR A 16 -0.39 1.43 1.71
N ILE A 17 -1.06 2.43 2.29
CA ILE A 17 -2.52 2.37 2.57
C ILE A 17 -3.31 2.11 1.29
N ASP A 18 -2.98 2.79 0.19
CA ASP A 18 -3.73 2.66 -1.06
C ASP A 18 -3.52 1.30 -1.71
N TYR A 19 -2.29 0.76 -1.64
CA TYR A 19 -2.01 -0.63 -2.05
C TYR A 19 -2.89 -1.65 -1.29
N HIS A 20 -3.07 -1.46 0.02
CA HIS A 20 -3.93 -2.35 0.82
C HIS A 20 -5.42 -2.15 0.51
N LYS A 21 -5.85 -0.96 0.06
CA LYS A 21 -7.22 -0.75 -0.42
C LYS A 21 -7.49 -1.53 -1.71
N LEU A 22 -6.52 -1.63 -2.61
CA LEU A 22 -6.64 -2.41 -3.84
C LEU A 22 -6.80 -3.90 -3.55
N ILE A 23 -5.99 -4.45 -2.63
CA ILE A 23 -6.13 -5.84 -2.19
C ILE A 23 -7.55 -6.14 -1.70
N LEU A 24 -8.18 -5.19 -0.99
CA LEU A 24 -9.54 -5.35 -0.48
C LEU A 24 -10.62 -5.33 -1.57
N GLU A 25 -10.32 -4.85 -2.77
CA GLU A 25 -11.25 -4.85 -3.90
C GLU A 25 -11.19 -6.13 -4.74
N ILE A 26 -10.11 -6.91 -4.65
CA ILE A 26 -9.95 -8.19 -5.35
C ILE A 26 -11.00 -9.20 -4.88
N GLU A 27 -11.72 -9.82 -5.81
CA GLU A 27 -12.78 -10.79 -5.51
C GLU A 27 -12.26 -12.05 -4.79
N ASP A 28 -11.07 -12.54 -5.15
CA ASP A 28 -10.43 -13.64 -4.45
C ASP A 28 -10.12 -13.30 -2.99
N PHE A 29 -9.76 -12.05 -2.69
CA PHE A 29 -9.58 -11.60 -1.32
C PHE A 29 -10.91 -11.54 -0.55
N LYS A 30 -11.98 -11.05 -1.18
CA LYS A 30 -13.33 -10.95 -0.58
C LYS A 30 -13.94 -12.32 -0.29
N THR A 31 -13.71 -13.30 -1.17
CA THR A 31 -14.20 -14.67 -1.05
C THR A 31 -13.35 -15.54 -0.13
N GLY A 32 -12.15 -15.07 0.25
CA GLY A 32 -11.22 -15.80 1.11
C GLY A 32 -10.35 -16.82 0.38
N ASN A 33 -10.31 -16.77 -0.96
CA ASN A 33 -9.46 -17.59 -1.81
C ASN A 33 -8.03 -17.03 -1.85
N VAL A 34 -7.34 -17.04 -0.71
CA VAL A 34 -6.01 -16.46 -0.56
C VAL A 34 -4.96 -17.53 -0.25
N ASP A 35 -3.78 -17.42 -0.88
CA ASP A 35 -2.60 -18.23 -0.59
C ASP A 35 -1.33 -17.39 -0.50
N THR A 36 -0.19 -18.03 -0.24
CA THR A 36 1.10 -17.32 -0.13
C THR A 36 1.59 -16.71 -1.43
N ALA A 37 0.99 -17.08 -2.57
CA ALA A 37 1.30 -16.57 -3.89
C ALA A 37 0.27 -15.53 -4.39
N PHE A 38 -0.67 -15.13 -3.54
CA PHE A 38 -1.81 -14.30 -3.90
C PHE A 38 -1.41 -12.98 -4.56
N ILE A 39 -0.38 -12.32 -4.01
CA ILE A 39 0.10 -11.03 -4.51
C ILE A 39 0.72 -11.16 -5.89
N GLN A 40 1.51 -12.21 -6.15
CA GLN A 40 2.14 -12.44 -7.45
C GLN A 40 1.10 -12.75 -8.53
N LYS A 41 -0.01 -13.39 -8.17
CA LYS A 41 -1.09 -13.72 -9.12
C LYS A 41 -1.93 -12.50 -9.53
N HIS A 42 -2.03 -11.51 -8.66
CA HIS A 42 -2.84 -10.30 -8.86
C HIS A 42 -1.97 -9.05 -9.09
N GLU A 43 -0.72 -9.22 -9.51
CA GLU A 43 0.23 -8.12 -9.70
C GLU A 43 -0.29 -7.06 -10.68
N GLU A 44 -0.96 -7.48 -11.74
CA GLU A 44 -1.59 -6.57 -12.72
C GLU A 44 -2.72 -5.74 -12.10
N GLU A 45 -3.58 -6.33 -11.28
CA GLU A 45 -4.67 -5.63 -10.59
C GLU A 45 -4.17 -4.68 -9.48
N LEU A 46 -2.98 -4.97 -8.95
CA LEU A 46 -2.32 -4.18 -7.93
C LEU A 46 -1.43 -3.06 -8.51
N SER A 47 -1.36 -2.94 -9.84
CA SER A 47 -0.53 -1.97 -10.55
C SER A 47 -1.22 -0.61 -10.77
N GLU A 48 -1.66 0.05 -9.71
CA GLU A 48 -2.12 1.45 -9.81
C GLU A 48 -0.95 2.45 -9.76
N PRO A 49 -1.09 3.64 -10.38
CA PRO A 49 -0.04 4.65 -10.44
C PRO A 49 0.19 5.21 -9.04
N GLN A 50 1.24 4.73 -8.37
CA GLN A 50 1.68 5.36 -7.14
C GLN A 50 2.43 6.63 -7.50
N ASP A 51 1.90 7.78 -7.07
CA ASP A 51 2.70 8.98 -6.81
C ASP A 51 3.61 8.69 -5.60
N MET A 52 4.53 7.75 -5.76
CA MET A 52 5.62 7.50 -4.82
C MET A 52 6.56 8.69 -4.92
N VAL A 53 6.29 9.74 -4.14
CA VAL A 53 7.34 10.67 -3.75
C VAL A 53 8.28 9.87 -2.86
N VAL A 54 9.30 9.29 -3.48
CA VAL A 54 10.44 8.70 -2.78
C VAL A 54 10.95 9.78 -1.85
N SER A 55 10.69 9.64 -0.54
CA SER A 55 11.32 10.50 0.44
C SER A 55 12.81 10.23 0.34
N THR A 56 13.54 11.15 -0.28
CA THR A 56 15.00 11.17 -0.18
C THR A 56 15.33 11.08 1.32
N PRO A 57 16.28 10.21 1.72
CA PRO A 57 16.72 10.18 3.10
C PRO A 57 17.22 11.59 3.42
N VAL A 58 16.64 12.23 4.44
CA VAL A 58 17.16 13.48 4.99
C VAL A 58 18.61 13.20 5.33
N THR A 59 19.50 13.74 4.51
CA THR A 59 20.94 13.72 4.73
C THR A 59 21.20 14.04 6.18
N GLU A 60 21.85 13.09 6.84
CA GLU A 60 22.63 13.22 8.06
C GLU A 60 22.98 14.69 8.35
N LEU A 61 22.15 15.36 9.16
CA LEU A 61 22.35 16.72 9.62
C LEU A 61 22.10 16.76 11.12
N VAL A 62 22.89 15.97 11.85
CA VAL A 62 23.26 16.27 13.23
C VAL A 62 24.76 16.05 13.35
N ALA A 63 25.46 17.17 13.32
CA ALA A 63 26.77 17.46 13.89
C ALA A 63 27.47 16.34 14.67
N THR A 64 28.72 16.06 14.31
CA THR A 64 29.91 16.29 15.16
C THR A 64 31.13 16.46 14.26
#